data_AF-X1L0N4-F1
#
_entry.id   AF-X1L0N4-F1
#
_cell.length_a   1.000
_cell.length_b   1.000
_cell.length_c   1.000
_cell.angle_alpha   90.00
_cell.angle_beta   90.00
_cell.angle_gamma   90.00
#
_symmetry.space_group_name_H-M   'P 1'
#
loop_
_entity.id
_entity.type
_entity.pdbx_description
1 polymer ?
#
loop_
_entity_poly.entity_id
_entity_poly.type
_entity_poly.pdbx_seq_one_letter_code
_entity_poly.pdbx_strand_id
1 'polypeptide(L)'
;GELQDILEEAQVGSFSDLKYIKSWLEVNADDGKNYKLQLPKEEKEFTCKEISKLLKNGLGNWSKLSSKKQQENGHKLQLTKMFKGKDAESEFCDEKFAFKTSIRTYYGQLSPKLTLGTIIKKILKDENEYLVCIQPRCDCIRIKDPNRSFPFLPFKIIEKQNKKFEMVVKREKQYVRLLRINTPYALKMVTFNHDGKNLIAANKKDDKGKYYFQDTKKIEYEW
;
A
#
# COMPACT_ATOMS: atom_id res chain seq x y z
N GLY A 1 9.06 -12.90 6.83
CA GLY A 1 9.32 -11.46 6.70
C GLY A 1 8.24 -10.92 5.81
N GLU A 2 7.52 -9.86 6.20
CA GLU A 2 6.13 -9.64 5.76
C GLU A 2 5.85 -9.81 4.26
N LEU A 3 6.75 -9.39 3.36
CA LEU A 3 6.63 -9.64 1.91
C LEU A 3 6.66 -11.12 1.52
N GLN A 4 7.56 -11.91 2.13
CA GLN A 4 7.63 -13.34 1.92
C GLN A 4 6.41 -14.06 2.49
N ASP A 5 5.91 -13.61 3.64
CA ASP A 5 4.75 -14.20 4.31
C ASP A 5 3.46 -13.95 3.48
N ILE A 6 3.33 -12.77 2.85
CA ILE A 6 2.25 -12.43 1.91
C ILE A 6 2.33 -13.26 0.62
N LEU A 7 3.54 -13.47 0.08
CA LEU A 7 3.75 -14.25 -1.14
C LEU A 7 3.51 -15.75 -0.92
N GLU A 8 3.83 -16.26 0.27
CA GLU A 8 3.55 -17.63 0.70
C GLU A 8 2.06 -17.85 0.98
N GLU A 9 1.38 -16.92 1.67
CA GLU A 9 -0.06 -17.01 1.95
C GLU A 9 -0.91 -17.02 0.66
N ALA A 10 -0.49 -16.28 -0.37
CA ALA A 10 -1.17 -16.25 -1.67
C ALA A 10 -0.76 -17.40 -2.61
N GLN A 11 0.07 -18.36 -2.15
CA GLN A 11 0.68 -19.41 -2.98
C GLN A 11 1.41 -18.87 -4.22
N VAL A 12 1.82 -17.61 -4.21
CA VAL A 12 2.50 -16.98 -5.35
C VAL A 12 3.89 -17.60 -5.55
N GLY A 13 4.50 -18.10 -4.47
CA GLY A 13 5.79 -18.79 -4.51
C GLY A 13 5.83 -20.02 -5.42
N SER A 14 4.70 -20.71 -5.69
CA SER A 14 4.67 -21.86 -6.60
C SER A 14 4.48 -21.48 -8.07
N PHE A 15 3.99 -20.26 -8.37
CA PHE A 15 3.69 -19.78 -9.73
C PHE A 15 4.56 -18.59 -10.18
N SER A 16 5.34 -17.99 -9.28
CA SER A 16 6.18 -16.82 -9.54
C SER A 16 7.52 -16.92 -8.81
N ASP A 17 8.09 -18.12 -8.78
CA ASP A 17 9.46 -18.31 -8.31
C ASP A 17 10.47 -17.67 -9.30
N LEU A 18 11.71 -17.56 -8.85
CA LEU A 18 12.78 -16.94 -9.64
C LEU A 18 13.11 -17.74 -10.92
N LYS A 19 12.75 -19.03 -10.99
CA LYS A 19 12.87 -19.86 -12.19
C LYS A 19 11.82 -19.48 -13.22
N TYR A 20 10.55 -19.30 -12.84
CA TYR A 20 9.51 -18.83 -13.76
C TYR A 20 9.79 -17.41 -14.27
N ILE A 21 10.29 -16.53 -13.40
CA ILE A 21 10.69 -15.17 -13.81
C ILE A 21 11.85 -15.23 -14.82
N LYS A 22 12.83 -16.11 -14.62
CA LYS A 22 13.90 -16.34 -15.60
C LYS A 22 13.39 -16.85 -16.94
N SER A 23 12.51 -17.85 -16.93
CA SER A 23 11.94 -18.39 -18.16
C SER A 23 11.10 -17.33 -18.88
N TRP A 24 10.34 -16.51 -18.16
CA TRP A 24 9.63 -15.37 -18.74
C TRP A 24 10.62 -14.36 -19.36
N LEU A 25 11.73 -14.06 -18.68
CA LEU A 25 12.77 -13.17 -19.20
C LEU A 25 13.49 -13.72 -20.45
N GLU A 26 13.55 -15.02 -20.62
CA GLU A 26 14.17 -15.63 -21.80
C GLU A 26 13.22 -15.61 -23.01
N VAL A 27 11.91 -15.75 -22.78
CA VAL A 27 10.88 -15.73 -23.83
C VAL A 27 10.57 -14.31 -24.30
N ASN A 28 10.61 -13.31 -23.42
CA ASN A 28 10.22 -11.93 -23.72
C ASN A 28 11.39 -10.99 -24.00
N ALA A 29 12.62 -11.53 -24.11
CA ALA A 29 13.73 -10.72 -24.58
C ALA A 29 13.55 -10.44 -26.07
N ASP A 30 13.93 -9.24 -26.53
CA ASP A 30 14.00 -8.94 -27.97
C ASP A 30 14.90 -9.97 -28.67
N ASP A 31 14.82 -10.07 -30.01
CA ASP A 31 15.61 -11.01 -30.86
C ASP A 31 17.14 -10.95 -30.62
N GLY A 32 17.63 -10.00 -29.82
CA GLY A 32 18.98 -9.88 -29.28
C GLY A 32 19.19 -10.15 -27.78
N LYS A 33 18.37 -10.95 -27.07
CA LYS A 33 18.52 -11.38 -25.65
C LYS A 33 18.71 -10.26 -24.61
N ASN A 34 18.45 -9.02 -25.01
CA ASN A 34 18.69 -7.83 -24.22
C ASN A 34 17.38 -7.11 -23.92
N TYR A 35 17.37 -6.43 -22.79
CA TYR A 35 16.30 -5.58 -22.29
C TYR A 35 16.82 -4.16 -22.20
N LYS A 36 16.05 -3.22 -22.72
CA LYS A 36 16.34 -1.80 -22.57
C LYS A 36 15.66 -1.30 -21.30
N LEU A 37 16.45 -0.79 -20.36
CA LEU A 37 15.95 -0.15 -19.15
C LEU A 37 16.22 1.35 -19.23
N GLN A 38 15.19 2.13 -18.97
CA GLN A 38 15.31 3.58 -18.85
C GLN A 38 15.82 3.95 -17.44
N LEU A 39 17.02 4.52 -17.37
CA LEU A 39 17.58 5.13 -16.17
C LEU A 39 17.34 6.66 -16.23
N PRO A 40 17.48 7.40 -15.10
CA PRO A 40 17.15 8.84 -15.07
C PRO A 40 17.86 9.74 -16.09
N LYS A 41 18.98 9.27 -16.67
CA LYS A 41 19.83 10.07 -17.56
C LYS A 41 20.14 9.39 -18.88
N GLU A 42 19.81 8.11 -19.03
CA GLU A 42 20.23 7.30 -20.17
C GLU A 42 19.40 6.02 -20.25
N GLU A 43 19.29 5.48 -21.46
CA GLU A 43 18.80 4.13 -21.69
C GLU A 43 19.99 3.16 -21.71
N LYS A 44 19.87 2.01 -21.04
CA LYS A 44 20.92 0.98 -21.04
C LYS A 44 20.35 -0.37 -21.39
N GLU A 45 21.15 -1.15 -22.12
CA GLU A 45 20.84 -2.53 -22.45
C GLU A 45 21.37 -3.52 -21.41
N PHE A 46 20.55 -4.51 -21.10
CA PHE A 46 20.80 -5.52 -20.10
C PHE A 46 20.48 -6.90 -20.61
N THR A 47 21.39 -7.85 -20.42
CA THR A 47 21.12 -9.25 -20.73
C THR A 47 20.15 -9.86 -19.71
N CYS A 48 19.46 -10.95 -20.07
CA CYS A 48 18.62 -11.71 -19.12
C CYS A 48 19.38 -12.11 -17.84
N LYS A 49 20.68 -12.43 -17.95
CA LYS A 49 21.53 -12.80 -16.82
C LYS A 49 21.73 -11.63 -15.84
N GLU A 50 21.87 -10.42 -16.37
CA GLU A 50 22.07 -9.21 -15.56
C GLU A 50 20.79 -8.82 -14.83
N ILE A 51 19.63 -8.89 -15.48
CA ILE A 51 18.34 -8.67 -14.82
C ILE A 51 18.08 -9.74 -13.77
N SER A 52 18.38 -11.01 -14.06
CA SER A 52 18.24 -12.08 -13.07
C SER A 52 19.11 -11.85 -11.83
N LYS A 53 20.33 -11.35 -12.03
CA LYS A 53 21.25 -11.01 -10.94
C LYS A 53 20.74 -9.81 -10.14
N LEU A 54 20.14 -8.83 -10.81
CA LEU A 54 19.50 -7.68 -10.19
C LEU A 54 18.31 -8.09 -9.31
N LEU A 55 17.41 -8.91 -9.85
CA LEU A 55 16.23 -9.39 -9.11
C LEU A 55 16.62 -10.21 -7.88
N LYS A 56 17.71 -10.98 -7.97
CA LYS A 56 18.19 -11.80 -6.85
C LYS A 56 18.92 -10.98 -5.77
N ASN A 57 19.74 -10.01 -6.17
CA ASN A 57 20.67 -9.34 -5.25
C ASN A 57 20.31 -7.87 -4.94
N GLY A 58 19.26 -7.34 -5.58
CA GLY A 58 18.88 -5.94 -5.47
C GLY A 58 19.89 -4.97 -6.12
N LEU A 59 19.60 -3.67 -5.97
CA LEU A 59 20.35 -2.57 -6.59
C LEU A 59 21.72 -2.29 -5.92
N GLY A 60 21.93 -2.77 -4.69
CA GLY A 60 23.09 -2.41 -3.85
C GLY A 60 24.45 -2.92 -4.36
N ASN A 61 24.47 -3.99 -5.17
CA ASN A 61 25.71 -4.61 -5.68
C ASN A 61 25.88 -4.44 -7.20
N TRP A 62 25.28 -3.39 -7.77
CA TRP A 62 25.21 -3.26 -9.23
C TRP A 62 26.34 -2.39 -9.80
N SER A 63 27.30 -3.04 -10.46
CA SER A 63 28.47 -2.39 -11.09
C SER A 63 28.16 -1.54 -12.34
N LYS A 64 27.02 -1.73 -13.02
CA LYS A 64 26.60 -0.95 -14.19
C LYS A 64 25.88 0.37 -13.85
N LEU A 65 25.48 0.57 -12.59
CA LEU A 65 25.02 1.88 -12.09
C LEU A 65 26.26 2.73 -11.78
N SER A 66 26.43 3.82 -12.53
CA SER A 66 27.68 4.58 -12.64
C SER A 66 28.03 5.46 -11.43
N SER A 67 27.20 5.48 -10.38
CA SER A 67 27.53 6.20 -9.15
C SER A 67 26.92 5.58 -7.88
N LYS A 68 27.67 5.64 -6.78
CA LYS A 68 27.23 5.26 -5.42
C LYS A 68 25.92 5.97 -5.03
N LYS A 69 25.76 7.22 -5.47
CA LYS A 69 24.53 8.02 -5.27
C LYS A 69 23.32 7.49 -6.05
N GLN A 70 23.52 6.91 -7.24
CA GLN A 70 22.44 6.25 -7.98
C GLN A 70 22.10 4.88 -7.39
N GLN A 71 23.07 4.16 -6.82
CA GLN A 71 22.81 2.93 -6.07
C GLN A 71 21.99 3.23 -4.81
N GLU A 72 22.37 4.25 -4.05
CA GLU A 72 21.67 4.70 -2.83
C GLU A 72 20.25 5.22 -3.14
N ASN A 73 20.05 5.93 -4.25
CA ASN A 73 18.74 6.44 -4.67
C ASN A 73 18.00 5.52 -5.64
N GLY A 74 18.51 4.32 -5.90
CA GLY A 74 17.91 3.38 -6.86
C GLY A 74 16.48 2.98 -6.47
N HIS A 75 16.19 2.93 -5.17
CA HIS A 75 14.84 2.71 -4.64
C HIS A 75 13.85 3.85 -4.93
N LYS A 76 14.34 5.04 -5.32
CA LYS A 76 13.52 6.18 -5.76
C LYS A 76 13.21 6.13 -7.25
N LEU A 77 13.83 5.20 -7.98
CA LEU A 77 13.44 4.93 -9.36
C LEU A 77 12.12 4.16 -9.31
N GLN A 78 11.10 4.70 -9.98
CA GLN A 78 9.87 3.96 -10.24
C GLN A 78 10.26 2.71 -11.04
N LEU A 79 10.28 1.56 -10.36
CA LEU A 79 10.76 0.30 -10.93
C LEU A 79 9.99 0.00 -12.22
N THR A 80 8.67 0.22 -12.23
CA THR A 80 7.86 0.01 -13.43
C THR A 80 8.19 0.99 -14.56
N LYS A 81 8.63 2.21 -14.25
CA LYS A 81 9.06 3.19 -15.28
C LYS A 81 10.31 2.69 -16.01
N MET A 82 11.22 2.01 -15.31
CA MET A 82 12.41 1.44 -15.93
C MET A 82 12.07 0.39 -17.00
N PHE A 83 10.98 -0.37 -16.83
CA PHE A 83 10.57 -1.42 -17.76
C PHE A 83 9.56 -0.98 -18.83
N LYS A 84 8.71 0.03 -18.56
CA LYS A 84 7.63 0.45 -19.47
C LYS A 84 7.82 1.80 -20.16
N GLY A 85 8.74 2.65 -19.70
CA GLY A 85 9.08 3.93 -20.34
C GLY A 85 7.99 5.02 -20.36
N LYS A 86 6.72 4.73 -19.98
CA LYS A 86 5.60 5.69 -19.97
C LYS A 86 5.17 6.07 -18.55
N ASP A 87 5.18 7.36 -18.25
CA ASP A 87 5.04 7.89 -16.88
C ASP A 87 3.70 7.54 -16.19
N ALA A 88 2.56 7.72 -16.85
CA ALA A 88 1.25 7.56 -16.20
C ALA A 88 0.86 6.10 -15.92
N GLU A 89 1.17 5.17 -16.82
CA GLU A 89 0.84 3.76 -16.66
C GLU A 89 1.78 3.07 -15.66
N SER A 90 3.06 3.44 -15.68
CA SER A 90 4.04 2.96 -14.71
C SER A 90 3.71 3.39 -13.29
N GLU A 91 3.26 4.64 -13.10
CA GLU A 91 2.86 5.16 -11.79
C GLU A 91 1.67 4.41 -11.21
N PHE A 92 0.62 4.20 -12.02
CA PHE A 92 -0.54 3.42 -11.61
C PHE A 92 -0.17 1.98 -11.20
N CYS A 93 0.75 1.36 -11.94
CA CYS A 93 1.26 0.02 -11.62
C CYS A 93 2.02 -0.02 -10.29
N ASP A 94 2.90 0.95 -10.03
CA ASP A 94 3.64 1.05 -8.77
C ASP A 94 2.69 1.28 -7.58
N GLU A 95 1.69 2.14 -7.73
CA GLU A 95 0.68 2.38 -6.69
C GLU A 95 -0.21 1.17 -6.44
N LYS A 96 -0.61 0.48 -7.50
CA LYS A 96 -1.35 -0.78 -7.42
C LYS A 96 -0.55 -1.84 -6.69
N PHE A 97 0.75 -1.95 -7.00
CA PHE A 97 1.65 -2.87 -6.32
C PHE A 97 1.78 -2.51 -4.84
N ALA A 98 2.09 -1.26 -4.52
CA ALA A 98 2.21 -0.77 -3.14
C ALA A 98 0.93 -1.02 -2.32
N PHE A 99 -0.25 -0.72 -2.89
CA PHE A 99 -1.53 -1.02 -2.27
C PHE A 99 -1.67 -2.52 -1.96
N LYS A 100 -1.35 -3.39 -2.92
CA LYS A 100 -1.50 -4.84 -2.78
C LYS A 100 -0.52 -5.45 -1.77
N THR A 101 0.67 -4.88 -1.62
CA THR A 101 1.67 -5.38 -0.66
C THR A 101 1.45 -4.85 0.74
N SER A 102 0.86 -3.67 0.90
CA SER A 102 0.72 -3.01 2.20
C SER A 102 -0.67 -3.10 2.81
N ILE A 103 -1.70 -3.41 2.02
CA ILE A 103 -3.09 -3.44 2.48
C ILE A 103 -3.70 -4.82 2.24
N ARG A 104 -4.17 -5.43 3.33
CA ARG A 104 -4.94 -6.66 3.31
C ARG A 104 -6.43 -6.34 3.44
N THR A 105 -7.19 -6.63 2.40
CA THR A 105 -8.66 -6.62 2.48
C THR A 105 -9.12 -8.01 2.91
N TYR A 106 -9.70 -8.13 4.10
CA TYR A 106 -10.23 -9.40 4.60
C TYR A 106 -11.67 -9.58 4.12
N TYR A 107 -11.87 -10.38 3.06
CA TYR A 107 -13.18 -10.61 2.44
C TYR A 107 -14.05 -11.64 3.18
N GLY A 108 -13.54 -12.29 4.24
CA GLY A 108 -14.23 -13.36 4.97
C GLY A 108 -15.19 -12.90 6.08
N GLN A 109 -15.32 -11.59 6.34
CA GLN A 109 -16.22 -11.05 7.36
C GLN A 109 -17.40 -10.31 6.71
N LEU A 110 -18.62 -10.60 7.20
CA LEU A 110 -19.88 -9.99 6.75
C LEU A 110 -19.93 -8.47 6.94
N SER A 111 -19.16 -7.94 7.89
CA SER A 111 -18.98 -6.50 8.14
C SER A 111 -17.56 -6.21 8.66
N PRO A 112 -16.88 -5.17 8.13
CA PRO A 112 -15.60 -4.70 8.65
C PRO A 112 -15.65 -4.33 10.13
N LYS A 113 -14.61 -4.70 10.87
CA LYS A 113 -14.47 -4.38 12.30
C LYS A 113 -13.39 -3.33 12.53
N LEU A 114 -13.60 -2.45 13.49
CA LEU A 114 -12.59 -1.49 13.91
C LEU A 114 -11.52 -2.20 14.75
N THR A 115 -10.32 -2.32 14.20
CA THR A 115 -9.18 -3.00 14.84
C THR A 115 -7.87 -2.26 14.52
N LEU A 116 -6.75 -2.73 15.07
CA LEU A 116 -5.43 -2.22 14.74
C LEU A 116 -5.21 -2.21 13.22
N GLY A 117 -4.82 -1.06 12.68
CA GLY A 117 -4.54 -0.87 11.26
C GLY A 117 -5.78 -0.59 10.40
N THR A 118 -6.99 -0.58 10.97
CA THR A 118 -8.18 -0.13 10.23
C THR A 118 -7.98 1.31 9.78
N ILE A 119 -8.08 1.52 8.47
CA ILE A 119 -8.02 2.83 7.84
C ILE A 119 -9.47 3.29 7.68
N ILE A 120 -9.76 4.52 8.08
CA ILE A 120 -11.07 5.14 7.86
C ILE A 120 -10.88 6.54 7.28
N LYS A 121 -11.81 6.97 6.43
CA LYS A 121 -11.82 8.30 5.84
C LYS A 121 -12.99 9.09 6.42
N LYS A 122 -12.69 10.23 7.03
CA LYS A 122 -13.71 11.15 7.55
C LYS A 122 -14.53 11.72 6.40
N ILE A 123 -15.87 11.62 6.48
CA ILE A 123 -16.78 12.18 5.47
C ILE A 123 -17.27 13.54 5.96
N LEU A 124 -16.54 14.60 5.63
CA LEU A 124 -16.99 15.99 5.76
C LEU A 124 -16.91 16.69 4.40
N LYS A 125 -17.81 17.67 4.17
CA LYS A 125 -17.96 18.34 2.86
C LYS A 125 -16.65 18.87 2.27
N ASP A 126 -15.70 19.27 3.12
CA ASP A 126 -14.45 19.94 2.69
C ASP A 126 -13.15 19.29 3.21
N GLU A 127 -13.22 18.20 3.99
CA GLU A 127 -12.03 17.54 4.55
C GLU A 127 -11.92 16.10 4.04
N ASN A 128 -10.84 15.80 3.32
CA ASN A 128 -10.45 14.43 2.99
C ASN A 128 -9.33 13.97 3.95
N GLU A 129 -9.71 13.70 5.19
CA GLU A 129 -8.79 13.20 6.21
C GLU A 129 -8.88 11.68 6.32
N TYR A 130 -7.72 11.02 6.28
CA TYR A 130 -7.59 9.59 6.54
C TYR A 130 -7.06 9.38 7.96
N LEU A 131 -7.60 8.38 8.64
CA LEU A 131 -7.26 8.04 10.00
C LEU A 131 -6.91 6.55 10.07
N VAL A 132 -5.81 6.20 10.73
CA VAL A 132 -5.40 4.81 10.94
C VAL A 132 -5.48 4.48 12.41
N CYS A 133 -6.27 3.48 12.77
CA CYS A 133 -6.41 3.01 14.13
C CYS A 133 -5.10 2.38 14.61
N ILE A 134 -4.59 2.85 15.76
CA ILE A 134 -3.37 2.30 16.38
C ILE A 134 -3.64 1.55 17.68
N GLN A 135 -4.91 1.36 18.05
CA GLN A 135 -5.23 0.61 19.25
C GLN A 135 -4.79 -0.85 19.12
N PRO A 136 -4.11 -1.44 20.11
CA PRO A 136 -3.74 -2.85 20.09
C PRO A 136 -4.95 -3.76 19.86
N ARG A 137 -4.76 -4.87 19.12
CA ARG A 137 -5.86 -5.79 18.76
C ARG A 137 -6.62 -6.32 19.97
N CYS A 138 -5.91 -6.64 21.06
CA CYS A 138 -6.50 -7.15 22.30
C CYS A 138 -7.51 -6.17 22.91
N ASP A 139 -7.26 -4.86 22.75
CA ASP A 139 -8.09 -3.79 23.29
C ASP A 139 -9.26 -3.42 22.38
N CYS A 140 -9.31 -3.97 21.16
CA CYS A 140 -10.39 -3.73 20.19
C CYS A 140 -11.56 -4.71 20.30
N ILE A 141 -11.39 -5.84 21.02
CA ILE A 141 -12.35 -6.97 21.04
C ILE A 141 -12.99 -7.24 22.41
N ARG A 142 -12.54 -6.56 23.48
CA ARG A 142 -13.04 -6.71 24.85
C ARG A 142 -13.66 -5.40 25.35
N ILE A 143 -14.50 -4.78 24.53
CA ILE A 143 -15.11 -3.49 24.87
C ILE A 143 -16.24 -3.73 25.87
N LYS A 144 -16.05 -3.27 27.11
CA LYS A 144 -17.08 -3.29 28.17
C LYS A 144 -17.82 -1.97 28.33
N ASP A 145 -17.19 -0.88 27.89
CA ASP A 145 -17.72 0.48 28.02
C ASP A 145 -18.57 0.81 26.77
N PRO A 146 -19.85 1.21 26.92
CA PRO A 146 -20.73 1.62 25.82
C PRO A 146 -20.10 2.66 24.89
N ASN A 147 -19.24 3.53 25.43
CA ASN A 147 -18.57 4.60 24.71
C ASN A 147 -17.06 4.37 24.69
N ARG A 148 -16.53 3.73 23.65
CA ARG A 148 -15.09 3.46 23.56
C ARG A 148 -14.38 4.44 22.64
N SER A 149 -13.40 5.14 23.21
CA SER A 149 -12.46 5.96 22.45
C SER A 149 -11.33 5.13 21.86
N PHE A 150 -11.03 5.35 20.59
CA PHE A 150 -9.94 4.72 19.86
C PHE A 150 -8.94 5.79 19.42
N PRO A 151 -7.62 5.56 19.61
CA PRO A 151 -6.57 6.40 19.06
C PRO A 151 -6.39 6.18 17.56
N PHE A 152 -6.37 7.28 16.81
CA PHE A 152 -6.10 7.30 15.38
C PHE A 152 -4.93 8.23 15.05
N LEU A 153 -4.04 7.73 14.20
CA LEU A 153 -3.05 8.55 13.52
C LEU A 153 -3.67 9.20 12.29
N PRO A 154 -3.65 10.54 12.17
CA PRO A 154 -4.12 11.19 10.97
C PRO A 154 -3.09 11.18 9.84
N PHE A 155 -3.59 11.05 8.63
CA PHE A 155 -2.87 11.06 7.38
C PHE A 155 -3.46 12.11 6.45
N LYS A 156 -2.58 12.80 5.74
CA LYS A 156 -2.94 13.75 4.69
C LYS A 156 -2.69 13.15 3.31
N ILE A 157 -3.51 13.57 2.35
CA ILE A 157 -3.32 13.24 0.94
C ILE A 157 -2.11 14.00 0.41
N ILE A 158 -1.30 13.30 -0.39
CA ILE A 158 -0.17 13.89 -1.12
C ILE A 158 -0.50 13.89 -2.62
N GLU A 159 -0.75 15.07 -3.17
CA GLU A 159 -1.10 15.23 -4.59
C GLU A 159 0.11 15.23 -5.53
N LYS A 160 1.32 15.53 -5.03
CA LYS A 160 2.52 15.65 -5.86
C LYS A 160 3.29 14.34 -5.96
N GLN A 161 3.60 13.96 -7.21
CA GLN A 161 4.19 12.67 -7.57
C GLN A 161 5.58 12.40 -6.93
N ASN A 162 6.36 13.43 -6.65
CA ASN A 162 7.72 13.31 -6.09
C ASN A 162 7.81 13.62 -4.59
N LYS A 163 6.68 13.72 -3.90
CA LYS A 163 6.68 13.91 -2.44
C LYS A 163 6.71 12.57 -1.73
N LYS A 164 7.43 12.53 -0.61
CA LYS A 164 7.45 11.37 0.30
C LYS A 164 6.02 11.00 0.71
N PHE A 165 5.71 9.72 0.62
CA PHE A 165 4.50 9.11 1.14
C PHE A 165 4.88 7.86 1.93
N GLU A 166 3.95 7.35 2.74
CA GLU A 166 4.15 6.17 3.59
C GLU A 166 3.20 5.03 3.24
N MET A 167 2.03 5.35 2.68
CA MET A 167 1.00 4.37 2.37
C MET A 167 0.23 4.77 1.10
N VAL A 168 -0.29 3.78 0.38
CA VAL A 168 -1.19 3.97 -0.76
C VAL A 168 -2.50 3.25 -0.46
N VAL A 169 -3.62 3.97 -0.57
CA VAL A 169 -4.98 3.41 -0.44
C VAL A 169 -5.71 3.47 -1.77
N LYS A 170 -6.67 2.58 -1.99
CA LYS A 170 -7.51 2.58 -3.19
C LYS A 170 -8.79 3.38 -2.92
N ARG A 171 -9.11 4.31 -3.81
CA ARG A 171 -10.38 5.05 -3.83
C ARG A 171 -11.04 4.86 -5.19
N GLU A 172 -12.06 4.01 -5.23
CA GLU A 172 -12.78 3.65 -6.47
C GLU A 172 -11.83 3.15 -7.58
N LYS A 173 -11.55 3.96 -8.61
CA LYS A 173 -10.67 3.63 -9.73
C LYS A 173 -9.26 4.24 -9.62
N GLN A 174 -8.98 4.97 -8.54
CA GLN A 174 -7.73 5.68 -8.34
C GLN A 174 -7.02 5.21 -7.07
N TYR A 175 -5.72 5.49 -7.00
CA TYR A 175 -4.91 5.31 -5.81
C TYR A 175 -4.58 6.65 -5.18
N VAL A 176 -4.51 6.69 -3.86
CA VAL A 176 -4.29 7.90 -3.07
C VAL A 176 -3.08 7.67 -2.18
N ARG A 177 -2.09 8.57 -2.28
CA ARG A 177 -0.89 8.57 -1.45
C ARG A 177 -1.14 9.28 -0.13
N LEU A 178 -0.79 8.62 0.95
CA LEU A 178 -0.97 9.09 2.31
C LEU A 178 0.38 9.29 2.98
N LEU A 179 0.50 10.39 3.71
CA LEU A 179 1.63 10.68 4.59
C LEU A 179 1.12 10.97 5.99
N ARG A 180 1.69 10.29 7.00
CA ARG A 180 1.34 10.52 8.39
C ARG A 180 1.65 11.95 8.81
N ILE A 181 0.78 12.53 9.61
CA ILE A 181 1.06 13.78 10.32
C ILE A 181 1.87 13.42 11.57
N ASN A 182 3.17 13.75 11.55
CA ASN A 182 4.15 13.25 12.52
C ASN A 182 4.20 14.05 13.85
N THR A 183 3.10 14.68 14.24
CA THR A 183 3.04 15.51 15.46
C THR A 183 2.22 14.78 16.53
N PRO A 184 2.76 14.53 17.74
CA PRO A 184 2.05 13.76 18.77
C PRO A 184 0.67 14.32 19.13
N TYR A 185 0.53 15.65 19.13
CA TYR A 185 -0.74 16.33 19.41
C TYR A 185 -1.80 16.17 18.29
N ALA A 186 -1.42 15.68 17.11
CA ALA A 186 -2.36 15.41 16.03
C ALA A 186 -3.12 14.10 16.23
N LEU A 187 -2.72 13.26 17.19
CA LEU A 187 -3.43 12.01 17.50
C LEU A 187 -4.90 12.31 17.80
N LYS A 188 -5.81 11.62 17.11
CA LYS A 188 -7.25 11.82 17.28
C LYS A 188 -7.85 10.69 18.10
N MET A 189 -8.55 11.07 19.16
CA MET A 189 -9.41 10.16 19.90
C MET A 189 -10.82 10.24 19.32
N VAL A 190 -11.28 9.15 18.71
CA VAL A 190 -12.65 9.07 18.18
C VAL A 190 -13.42 8.05 19.01
N THR A 191 -14.57 8.47 19.53
CA THR A 191 -15.42 7.64 20.39
C THR A 191 -16.53 7.00 19.58
N PHE A 192 -16.64 5.68 19.65
CA PHE A 192 -17.69 4.90 18.97
C PHE A 192 -18.59 4.23 20.00
N ASN A 193 -19.86 4.09 19.63
CA ASN A 193 -20.82 3.26 20.36
C ASN A 193 -20.63 1.80 19.94
N HIS A 194 -20.58 0.87 20.89
CA HIS A 194 -20.67 -0.56 20.56
C HIS A 194 -22.11 -1.07 20.67
N ASP A 195 -22.50 -1.96 19.75
CA ASP A 195 -23.85 -2.53 19.63
C ASP A 195 -24.12 -3.69 20.62
N GLY A 196 -23.42 -3.70 21.77
CA GLY A 196 -23.49 -4.79 22.74
C GLY A 196 -22.68 -6.04 22.39
N LYS A 197 -22.05 -6.14 21.20
CA LYS A 197 -21.26 -7.33 20.78
C LYS A 197 -19.77 -7.28 21.15
N ASN A 198 -19.39 -6.48 22.16
CA ASN A 198 -18.01 -6.24 22.60
C ASN A 198 -17.02 -5.75 21.51
N LEU A 199 -17.52 -5.36 20.33
CA LEU A 199 -16.73 -4.94 19.17
C LEU A 199 -17.45 -3.82 18.41
N ILE A 200 -16.68 -3.01 17.69
CA ILE A 200 -17.22 -1.97 16.79
C ILE A 200 -17.22 -2.51 15.36
N ALA A 201 -18.40 -2.66 14.77
CA ALA A 201 -18.58 -3.09 13.38
C ALA A 201 -19.10 -1.93 12.51
N ALA A 202 -18.72 -1.93 11.24
CA ALA A 202 -19.19 -0.94 10.29
C ALA A 202 -20.63 -1.29 9.83
N ASN A 203 -21.42 -0.25 9.56
CA ASN A 203 -22.74 -0.39 8.96
C ASN A 203 -22.61 -0.41 7.43
N LYS A 204 -23.43 -1.21 6.77
CA LYS A 204 -23.54 -1.22 5.30
C LYS A 204 -24.38 0.01 4.88
N LYS A 205 -23.87 0.84 3.97
CA LYS A 205 -24.57 2.06 3.50
C LYS A 205 -25.49 1.79 2.32
N ASP A 206 -25.07 0.93 1.40
CA ASP A 206 -25.77 0.62 0.17
C ASP A 206 -25.49 -0.80 -0.34
N ASP A 207 -26.30 -1.27 -1.30
CA ASP A 207 -26.09 -2.56 -1.96
C ASP A 207 -24.83 -2.62 -2.83
N LYS A 208 -24.17 -1.48 -3.03
CA LYS A 208 -22.87 -1.36 -3.72
C LYS A 208 -21.68 -1.71 -2.81
N GLY A 209 -21.93 -2.04 -1.54
CA GLY A 209 -20.95 -2.62 -0.63
C GLY A 209 -20.06 -1.60 0.08
N LYS A 210 -20.49 -0.32 0.19
CA LYS A 210 -19.78 0.65 1.03
C LYS A 210 -20.11 0.47 2.51
N TYR A 211 -19.08 0.51 3.35
CA TYR A 211 -19.20 0.38 4.79
C TYR A 211 -18.77 1.68 5.50
N TYR A 212 -19.43 2.01 6.61
CA TYR A 212 -19.11 3.19 7.39
C TYR A 212 -19.17 2.92 8.89
N PHE A 213 -18.31 3.62 9.62
CA PHE A 213 -18.42 3.78 11.06
C PHE A 213 -19.09 5.12 11.36
N GLN A 214 -19.83 5.19 12.47
CA GLN A 214 -20.41 6.44 12.95
C GLN A 214 -19.96 6.65 14.40
N ASP A 215 -19.38 7.82 14.69
CA ASP A 215 -18.98 8.17 16.05
C ASP A 215 -20.16 8.68 16.89
N THR A 216 -19.91 8.88 18.19
CA THR A 216 -20.94 9.40 19.12
C THR A 216 -21.43 10.81 18.80
N LYS A 217 -20.73 11.55 17.93
CA LYS A 217 -21.09 12.89 17.44
C LYS A 217 -21.81 12.82 16.09
N LYS A 218 -22.19 11.63 15.63
CA LYS A 218 -22.86 11.38 14.34
C LYS A 218 -22.00 11.71 13.11
N ILE A 219 -20.68 11.80 13.25
CA ILE A 219 -19.76 11.93 12.12
C ILE A 219 -19.56 10.54 11.50
N GLU A 220 -19.68 10.48 10.18
CA GLU A 220 -19.46 9.26 9.41
C GLU A 220 -18.02 9.13 8.92
N TYR A 221 -17.52 7.90 8.96
CA TYR A 221 -16.21 7.55 8.46
C TYR A 221 -16.34 6.36 7.49
N GLU A 222 -15.95 6.56 6.22
CA GLU A 222 -15.89 5.51 5.20
C GLU A 222 -14.75 4.53 5.54
N TRP A 223 -15.02 3.22 5.47
CA TRP A 223 -14.00 2.18 5.64
C TRP A 223 -13.26 1.89 4.33
#